data_AF-A0A520GCI1-F1
#
_entry.id   AF-A0A520GCI1-F1
#
_cell.length_a   1.000
_cell.length_b   1.000
_cell.length_c   1.000
_cell.angle_alpha   90.00
_cell.angle_beta   90.00
_cell.angle_gamma   90.00
#
_symmetry.space_group_name_H-M   'P 1'
#
loop_
_entity.id
_entity.type
_entity.pdbx_description
1 polymer ?
#
loop_
_entity_poly.entity_id
_entity_poly.type
_entity_poly.pdbx_seq_one_letter_code
_entity_poly.pdbx_strand_id
1 'polypeptide(L)' 'MLFEPLTAASIQLANRAIMAPMTRSRAVDANTPKARLIKSPGPAIAVLKA' A
#
# COMPACT_ATOMS: atom_id res chain seq x y z
N MET A 1 -10.59 10.44 15.11
CA MET A 1 -11.02 9.02 15.14
C MET A 1 -10.29 8.24 14.03
N LEU A 2 -10.27 6.90 14.06
CA LEU A 2 -9.48 6.05 13.14
C LEU A 2 -9.83 6.25 11.65
N PHE A 3 -11.10 6.54 11.35
CA PHE A 3 -11.60 6.76 9.99
C PHE A 3 -11.57 8.22 9.53
N GLU A 4 -11.01 9.12 10.34
CA GLU A 4 -10.82 10.52 9.93
C GLU A 4 -9.69 10.61 8.90
N PRO A 5 -9.81 11.49 7.90
CA PRO A 5 -8.72 11.77 6.98
C PRO A 5 -7.43 12.21 7.71
N LEU A 6 -6.30 11.99 7.04
CA LEU A 6 -4.99 12.45 7.49
C LEU A 6 -4.19 12.98 6.30
N THR A 7 -3.82 14.25 6.37
CA THR A 7 -2.85 14.83 5.45
C THR A 7 -1.45 14.69 6.06
N ALA A 8 -0.58 13.93 5.40
CA ALA A 8 0.80 13.70 5.82
C ALA A 8 1.76 14.16 4.73
N ALA A 9 2.52 15.24 5.00
CA ALA A 9 3.39 15.88 4.03
C ALA A 9 2.68 16.14 2.69
N SER A 10 3.02 15.40 1.63
CA SER A 10 2.44 15.49 0.29
C SER A 10 1.32 14.48 -0.01
N ILE A 11 0.93 13.65 0.95
CA ILE A 11 -0.01 12.55 0.75
C ILE A 11 -1.29 12.78 1.56
N GLN A 12 -2.44 12.68 0.88
CA GLN A 12 -3.75 12.67 1.54
C GLN A 12 -4.23 11.24 1.71
N LEU A 13 -4.49 10.84 2.96
CA LEU A 13 -5.01 9.53 3.31
C LEU A 13 -6.48 9.65 3.71
N ALA A 14 -7.31 8.75 3.18
CA ALA A 14 -8.73 8.71 3.49
C ALA A 14 -9.02 8.30 4.94
N ASN A 15 -8.08 7.62 5.60
CA ASN A 15 -8.19 7.21 7.00
C ASN A 15 -6.79 7.08 7.63
N ARG A 16 -6.76 6.76 8.93
CA ARG A 16 -5.53 6.58 9.72
C ARG A 16 -5.14 5.10 9.90
N ALA A 17 -5.75 4.18 9.14
CA ALA A 17 -5.41 2.76 9.15
C ALA A 17 -4.31 2.47 8.13
N ILE A 18 -3.08 2.27 8.61
CA ILE A 18 -1.90 2.08 7.77
C ILE A 18 -1.55 0.59 7.65
N MET A 19 -1.21 0.13 6.44
CA MET A 19 -0.62 -1.20 6.25
C MET A 19 0.87 -1.15 6.64
N ALA A 20 1.26 -1.90 7.66
CA ALA A 20 2.66 -2.02 8.07
C ALA A 20 3.51 -2.71 6.98
N PRO A 21 4.82 -2.38 6.87
CA PRO A 21 5.73 -3.08 5.96
C PRO A 21 5.93 -4.53 6.43
N MET A 22 5.76 -5.49 5.52
CA MET A 22 5.90 -6.92 5.81
C MET A 22 6.66 -7.66 4.71
N THR A 23 7.79 -8.27 5.05
CA THR A 23 8.51 -9.19 4.16
C THR A 23 7.69 -10.46 3.95
N ARG A 24 7.33 -10.77 2.69
CA ARG A 24 6.53 -11.97 2.37
C ARG A 24 7.26 -13.01 1.51
N SER A 25 8.54 -12.81 1.19
CA SER A 25 9.37 -13.71 0.37
C SER A 25 8.68 -14.17 -0.93
N ARG A 26 7.98 -13.24 -1.59
CA ARG A 26 7.18 -13.52 -2.81
C ARG A 26 7.84 -13.03 -4.10
N ALA A 27 9.06 -12.52 -4.07
CA ALA A 27 9.80 -12.16 -5.29
C ALA A 27 10.20 -13.43 -6.09
N VAL A 28 10.31 -13.31 -7.42
CA VAL A 28 11.01 -14.28 -8.29
C VAL A 28 12.51 -13.94 -8.32
N ASP A 29 13.24 -14.60 -9.22
CA ASP A 29 14.64 -14.38 -9.57
C ASP A 29 15.02 -12.89 -9.68
N ALA A 30 16.24 -12.59 -9.26
CA ALA A 30 16.79 -11.24 -9.20
C ALA A 30 15.96 -10.24 -8.36
N ASN A 31 15.26 -10.71 -7.31
CA ASN A 31 14.37 -9.90 -6.46
C ASN A 31 13.23 -9.22 -7.24
N THR A 32 12.89 -9.73 -8.43
CA THR A 32 11.84 -9.14 -9.26
C THR A 32 10.46 -9.46 -8.67
N PRO A 33 9.56 -8.49 -8.52
CA PRO A 33 8.20 -8.75 -8.04
C PRO A 33 7.43 -9.75 -8.92
N LYS A 34 6.78 -10.75 -8.30
CA LYS A 34 5.87 -11.68 -9.00
C LYS A 34 4.63 -10.94 -9.50
N ALA A 35 4.14 -11.27 -10.71
CA ALA A 35 2.89 -10.69 -11.26
C ALA A 35 1.66 -10.83 -10.33
N ARG A 36 1.58 -11.92 -9.53
CA ARG A 36 0.51 -12.08 -8.51
C ARG A 36 0.64 -11.16 -7.29
N LEU A 37 1.79 -10.52 -7.04
CA LEU A 37 1.88 -9.42 -6.08
C LEU A 37 1.02 -8.23 -6.53
N ILE A 38 0.85 -8.09 -7.85
CA ILE A 38 0.02 -7.07 -8.52
C ILE A 38 -1.42 -7.59 -8.65
N LYS A 39 -1.98 -8.15 -7.58
CA LYS A 39 -3.43 -8.38 -7.53
C LYS A 39 -4.06 -7.12 -6.97
N SER A 40 -4.76 -6.34 -7.81
CA SER A 40 -5.71 -5.33 -7.33
C SER A 40 -7.02 -6.02 -6.99
N PRO A 41 -7.51 -5.85 -5.75
CA PRO A 41 -8.95 -5.78 -5.53
C PRO A 41 -9.28 -4.71 -4.49
N GLY A 42 -10.04 -3.71 -4.90
CA GLY A 42 -10.81 -2.86 -3.99
C GLY A 42 -10.06 -1.71 -3.29
N PRO A 43 -10.84 -0.79 -2.68
CA PRO A 43 -10.39 0.53 -2.28
C PRO A 43 -9.75 0.48 -0.89
N ALA A 44 -8.46 0.16 -0.78
CA ALA A 44 -7.76 0.27 0.50
C ALA A 44 -6.24 0.45 0.43
N ILE A 45 -5.62 0.35 -0.75
CA ILE A 45 -4.20 0.64 -0.89
C ILE A 45 -4.13 2.05 -1.44
N ALA A 46 -3.74 3.01 -0.60
CA ALA A 46 -3.35 4.34 -1.06
C ALA A 46 -2.15 4.16 -2.00
N VAL A 47 -2.43 3.96 -3.28
CA VAL A 47 -1.42 3.98 -4.33
C VAL A 47 -0.95 5.41 -4.38
N LEU A 48 0.29 5.62 -3.93
CA LEU A 48 1.08 6.82 -4.14
C LEU A 48 0.93 7.24 -5.60
N LYS A 49 0.06 8.23 -5.85
CA LYS A 49 0.00 8.91 -7.13
C LYS A 49 1.08 10.00 -7.06
N ALA A 50 2.24 9.70 -7.62
CA ALA A 50 3.23 10.70 -7.99
C ALA A 50 2.75 11.46 -9.24
#